data_AF-A0A0M4EAN0-F1
#
_entry.id   AF-A0A0M4EAN0-F1
#
_cell.length_a   1.000
_cell.length_b   1.000
_cell.length_c   1.000
_cell.angle_alpha   90.00
_cell.angle_beta   90.00
_cell.angle_gamma   90.00
#
_symmetry.space_group_name_H-M   'P 1'
#
loop_
_entity.id
_entity.type
_entity.pdbx_description
1 polymer ?
#
loop_
_entity_poly.entity_id
_entity_poly.type
_entity_poly.pdbx_seq_one_letter_code
_entity_poly.pdbx_strand_id
1 'polypeptide(L)'
;MLKDLVEYEKKIEELEQTVKRLQSNSRASRKLEAPAGITREQFDRQNSAANSDLNLNNIKQYEGYATSCLSFGNSNNIQTIRVPGTEPFQVRCKSEIVGNGWTVILNKARFTSNFNRTWTEYKQGFGDLNDEFFIGLEKLHLMTKFQPHEIYIKLHYVMGALDFARYSNFSIGNEVESYKLLNYGSYTGSFNFLEHNLNMKFTTLHRDNDNHYSRNCAYHYDFGWWYNKCHWLENNVWISSGKLVVMIRPTDCKNVNETLQKEVERLKANIREQEINISTLSAKVAADLKLDNFTEASSCLPLGNSNEIQTIRIPGTEPFQVRCISNSTSHGWTLILRKEFGTESFNQPWSEYEHGFGDLSGEFFIGVEKLQLMTKYQPHELLIKLITQSDYDEHHPYYVEHYDKFSFDRLSLIHTVGVHRYFHPILDGISDIKLSAPDRDRNNIYDDIFKCVSKVKFAFGYRLCMDSYPHMKMDLMMRPKILTQNEN
;
A
#
# COMPACT_ATOMS: atom_id res chain seq x y z
N MET A 1 22.01 19.87 8.92
CA MET A 1 21.86 19.56 7.48
C MET A 1 22.87 18.53 6.99
N LEU A 2 24.17 18.83 6.85
CA LEU A 2 25.14 17.83 6.33
C LEU A 2 25.36 16.60 7.26
N LYS A 3 25.31 16.77 8.58
CA LYS A 3 25.41 15.65 9.53
C LYS A 3 24.18 14.74 9.50
N ASP A 4 23.00 15.31 9.29
CA ASP A 4 21.75 14.57 9.22
C ASP A 4 21.68 13.74 7.94
N LEU A 5 22.15 14.29 6.81
CA LEU A 5 22.25 13.58 5.53
C LEU A 5 23.14 12.34 5.62
N VAL A 6 24.29 12.41 6.28
CA VAL A 6 25.19 11.25 6.49
C VAL A 6 24.53 10.18 7.37
N GLU A 7 23.72 10.58 8.36
CA GLU A 7 22.97 9.62 9.18
C GLU A 7 21.84 8.94 8.38
N TYR A 8 21.18 9.67 7.49
CA TYR A 8 20.16 9.11 6.61
C TYR A 8 20.75 8.15 5.56
N GLU A 9 21.90 8.48 4.96
CA GLU A 9 22.60 7.58 4.04
C GLU A 9 22.95 6.25 4.72
N LYS A 10 23.44 6.29 5.96
CA LYS A 10 23.75 5.08 6.72
C LYS A 10 22.51 4.22 7.02
N LYS A 11 21.36 4.85 7.33
CA LYS A 11 20.08 4.14 7.53
C LYS A 11 19.55 3.51 6.24
N ILE A 12 19.76 4.17 5.10
CA ILE A 12 19.38 3.64 3.78
C ILE A 12 20.21 2.39 3.46
N GLU A 13 21.53 2.40 3.69
CA GLU A 13 22.38 1.22 3.49
C GLU A 13 21.99 0.04 4.40
N GLU A 14 21.64 0.28 5.66
CA GLU A 14 21.16 -0.76 6.58
C GLU A 14 19.82 -1.37 6.14
N LEU A 15 18.91 -0.55 5.63
CA LEU A 15 17.62 -1.01 5.07
C LEU A 15 17.82 -1.83 3.80
N GLU A 16 18.73 -1.42 2.91
CA GLU A 16 19.05 -2.16 1.67
C GLU A 16 19.64 -3.55 1.96
N GLN A 17 20.51 -3.66 2.97
CA GLN A 17 21.04 -4.95 3.41
C GLN A 17 19.96 -5.86 4.00
N THR A 18 19.00 -5.29 4.72
CA THR A 18 17.87 -6.01 5.29
C THR A 18 16.96 -6.55 4.18
N VAL A 19 16.68 -5.75 3.15
CA VAL A 19 15.89 -6.18 1.97
C VAL A 19 16.59 -7.32 1.23
N LYS A 20 17.91 -7.24 1.02
CA LYS A 20 18.68 -8.34 0.39
C LYS A 20 18.59 -9.65 1.18
N ARG A 21 18.66 -9.60 2.52
CA ARG A 21 18.48 -10.78 3.38
C ARG A 21 17.08 -11.38 3.23
N LEU A 22 16.03 -10.54 3.27
CA LEU A 22 14.65 -11.00 3.11
C LEU A 22 14.38 -11.62 1.73
N GLN A 23 14.97 -11.05 0.68
CA GLN A 23 14.88 -11.60 -0.68
C GLN A 23 15.62 -12.95 -0.82
N SER A 24 16.77 -13.11 -0.15
CA SER A 24 17.50 -14.39 -0.14
C SER A 24 16.72 -15.50 0.60
N ASN A 25 16.06 -15.15 1.70
CA ASN A 25 15.18 -16.07 2.44
C ASN A 25 13.94 -16.44 1.62
N SER A 26 13.36 -15.48 0.88
CA SER A 26 12.25 -15.75 -0.05
C SER A 26 12.64 -16.71 -1.17
N ARG A 27 13.86 -16.59 -1.72
CA ARG A 27 14.38 -17.52 -2.75
C ARG A 27 14.69 -18.91 -2.19
N ALA A 28 15.13 -19.02 -0.94
CA ALA A 28 15.32 -20.29 -0.26
C ALA A 28 13.98 -21.03 -0.07
N SER A 29 12.91 -20.30 0.26
CA SER A 29 11.54 -20.86 0.36
C SER A 29 10.94 -21.29 -0.99
N ARG A 30 11.43 -20.78 -2.13
CA ARG A 30 10.98 -21.19 -3.47
C ARG A 30 11.71 -22.41 -4.06
N LYS A 31 12.79 -22.89 -3.44
CA LYS A 31 13.56 -24.08 -3.91
C LYS A 31 13.02 -25.42 -3.41
N LEU A 32 11.93 -25.42 -2.65
CA LEU A 32 11.15 -26.61 -2.32
C LEU A 32 10.03 -26.76 -3.37
N GLU A 33 10.37 -27.26 -4.56
CA GLU A 33 9.36 -27.68 -5.54
C GLU A 33 8.77 -29.05 -5.19
N ALA A 34 7.49 -29.17 -5.53
CA ALA A 34 6.54 -30.20 -5.14
C ALA A 34 6.87 -31.63 -5.63
N PRO A 35 6.41 -32.69 -4.92
CA PRO A 35 6.25 -33.99 -5.55
C PRO A 35 5.00 -34.01 -6.44
N ALA A 36 5.18 -34.54 -7.64
CA ALA A 36 4.17 -34.70 -8.68
C ALA A 36 3.00 -35.61 -8.26
N GLY A 37 1.80 -35.32 -8.77
CA GLY A 37 0.73 -36.31 -8.95
C GLY A 37 -0.55 -36.14 -8.14
N ILE A 38 -1.14 -34.94 -8.09
CA ILE A 38 -2.48 -34.73 -7.50
C ILE A 38 -3.45 -34.30 -8.59
N THR A 39 -4.44 -35.15 -8.91
CA THR A 39 -5.51 -34.81 -9.86
C THR A 39 -6.46 -33.76 -9.27
N ARG A 40 -7.20 -33.02 -10.11
CA ARG A 40 -8.15 -31.97 -9.67
C ARG A 40 -9.14 -32.47 -8.60
N GLU A 41 -9.58 -33.73 -8.69
CA GLU A 41 -10.43 -34.35 -7.67
C GLU A 41 -9.73 -34.66 -6.34
N GLN A 42 -8.43 -34.93 -6.36
CA GLN A 42 -7.62 -35.09 -5.13
C GLN A 42 -7.30 -33.72 -4.52
N PHE A 43 -7.11 -32.69 -5.35
CA PHE A 43 -7.00 -31.30 -4.91
C PHE A 43 -8.30 -30.83 -4.26
N ASP A 44 -9.47 -31.17 -4.83
CA ASP A 44 -10.77 -30.83 -4.24
C ASP A 44 -11.05 -31.63 -2.96
N ARG A 45 -10.63 -32.90 -2.87
CA ARG A 45 -10.68 -33.67 -1.62
C ARG A 45 -9.72 -33.17 -0.56
N GLN A 46 -8.50 -32.77 -0.94
CA GLN A 46 -7.54 -32.15 -0.01
C GLN A 46 -7.97 -30.74 0.39
N ASN A 47 -8.63 -29.96 -0.48
CA ASN A 47 -9.25 -28.69 -0.10
C ASN A 47 -10.47 -28.92 0.79
N SER A 48 -11.23 -30.00 0.60
CA SER A 48 -12.35 -30.34 1.48
C SER A 48 -11.85 -30.83 2.85
N ALA A 49 -10.74 -31.58 2.89
CA ALA A 49 -10.05 -31.99 4.11
C ALA A 49 -9.32 -30.83 4.80
N ALA A 50 -8.66 -29.96 4.05
CA ALA A 50 -8.02 -28.74 4.54
C ALA A 50 -9.03 -27.66 4.92
N ASN A 51 -10.24 -27.64 4.36
CA ASN A 51 -11.37 -26.84 4.84
C ASN A 51 -12.10 -27.47 6.03
N SER A 52 -11.89 -28.77 6.31
CA SER A 52 -12.27 -29.37 7.59
C SER A 52 -11.19 -29.17 8.67
N ASP A 53 -9.91 -29.06 8.29
CA ASP A 53 -8.78 -28.77 9.19
C ASP A 53 -8.57 -27.26 9.44
N LEU A 54 -8.90 -26.40 8.48
CA LEU A 54 -9.32 -25.01 8.72
C LEU A 54 -10.70 -25.09 9.35
N ASN A 55 -10.71 -25.52 10.61
CA ASN A 55 -11.90 -25.68 11.39
C ASN A 55 -12.68 -24.36 11.35
N LEU A 56 -13.70 -24.26 10.48
CA LEU A 56 -14.69 -23.20 10.54
C LEU A 56 -15.39 -23.23 11.90
N ASN A 57 -15.23 -24.30 12.70
CA ASN A 57 -15.65 -24.31 14.10
C ASN A 57 -14.70 -23.51 15.03
N ASN A 58 -13.44 -23.28 14.67
CA ASN A 58 -12.54 -22.37 15.41
C ASN A 58 -12.79 -20.90 15.10
N ILE A 59 -13.33 -20.55 13.92
CA ILE A 59 -13.83 -19.19 13.64
C ILE A 59 -15.23 -18.99 14.25
N LYS A 60 -16.09 -20.01 14.23
CA LYS A 60 -17.37 -20.02 14.95
C LYS A 60 -17.24 -20.03 16.48
N GLN A 61 -16.06 -20.35 17.03
CA GLN A 61 -15.82 -20.23 18.48
C GLN A 61 -15.60 -18.77 18.93
N TYR A 62 -15.33 -17.85 18.00
CA TYR A 62 -15.23 -16.40 18.29
C TYR A 62 -16.58 -15.66 18.18
N GLU A 63 -17.66 -16.33 17.79
CA GLU A 63 -18.96 -15.72 17.47
C GLU A 63 -19.95 -15.52 18.64
N GLY A 64 -19.53 -15.68 19.89
CA GLY A 64 -20.47 -15.64 21.03
C GLY A 64 -20.57 -14.33 21.81
N TYR A 65 -19.51 -13.51 21.83
CA TYR A 65 -19.39 -12.41 22.79
C TYR A 65 -19.30 -11.05 22.09
N ALA A 66 -20.07 -10.09 22.59
CA ALA A 66 -19.90 -8.69 22.22
C ALA A 66 -18.50 -8.19 22.57
N THR A 67 -17.98 -7.24 21.79
CA THR A 67 -16.67 -6.62 22.05
C THR A 67 -16.74 -5.41 22.99
N SER A 68 -17.95 -4.91 23.25
CA SER A 68 -18.18 -3.78 24.16
C SER A 68 -19.64 -3.71 24.59
N CYS A 69 -19.95 -2.79 25.52
CA CYS A 69 -21.32 -2.53 25.93
C CYS A 69 -22.23 -1.96 24.82
N LEU A 70 -21.69 -1.54 23.67
CA LEU A 70 -22.49 -1.02 22.54
C LEU A 70 -23.52 -2.04 22.04
N SER A 71 -23.15 -3.33 22.02
CA SER A 71 -24.02 -4.41 21.55
C SER A 71 -25.22 -4.68 22.48
N PHE A 72 -25.21 -4.13 23.70
CA PHE A 72 -26.28 -4.33 24.69
C PHE A 72 -27.21 -3.12 24.81
N GLY A 73 -27.14 -2.16 23.88
CA GLY A 73 -28.06 -1.02 23.81
C GLY A 73 -28.12 -0.22 25.13
N ASN A 74 -29.31 -0.16 25.72
CA ASN A 74 -29.58 0.60 26.95
C ASN A 74 -29.24 -0.20 28.22
N SER A 75 -28.47 -1.28 28.15
CA SER A 75 -28.23 -2.13 29.32
C SER A 75 -27.52 -1.40 30.47
N ASN A 76 -28.12 -1.51 31.65
CA ASN A 76 -27.50 -1.18 32.94
C ASN A 76 -27.24 -2.45 33.74
N ASN A 77 -26.82 -3.56 33.12
CA ASN A 77 -26.48 -4.80 33.81
C ASN A 77 -25.00 -5.16 33.65
N ILE A 78 -24.56 -6.17 34.40
CA ILE A 78 -23.27 -6.83 34.15
C ILE A 78 -23.44 -7.71 32.91
N GLN A 79 -22.49 -7.58 31.99
CA GLN A 79 -22.46 -8.32 30.73
C GLN A 79 -21.10 -8.96 30.54
N THR A 80 -21.04 -10.01 29.72
CA THR A 80 -19.76 -10.63 29.35
C THR A 80 -19.34 -10.12 27.98
N ILE A 81 -18.14 -9.57 27.90
CA ILE A 81 -17.52 -9.12 26.65
C ILE A 81 -16.22 -9.86 26.41
N ARG A 82 -15.74 -9.81 25.17
CA ARG A 82 -14.41 -10.30 24.80
C ARG A 82 -13.73 -9.30 23.89
N VAL A 83 -12.53 -8.86 24.26
CA VAL A 83 -11.68 -8.02 23.39
C VAL A 83 -10.53 -8.86 22.82
N PRO A 84 -9.97 -8.49 21.66
CA PRO A 84 -8.84 -9.23 21.10
C PRO A 84 -7.67 -9.30 22.09
N GLY A 85 -7.11 -10.50 22.27
CA GLY A 85 -6.02 -10.74 23.22
C GLY A 85 -6.46 -11.02 24.66
N THR A 86 -7.76 -11.12 24.96
CA THR A 86 -8.26 -11.56 26.28
C THR A 86 -9.17 -12.79 26.18
N GLU A 87 -9.24 -13.53 27.29
CA GLU A 87 -10.40 -14.37 27.58
C GLU A 87 -11.66 -13.51 27.81
N PRO A 88 -12.88 -14.05 27.64
CA PRO A 88 -14.10 -13.33 27.97
C PRO A 88 -14.12 -12.89 29.44
N PHE A 89 -14.60 -11.68 29.72
CA PHE A 89 -14.67 -11.15 31.07
C PHE A 89 -15.94 -10.32 31.28
N GLN A 90 -16.35 -10.21 32.54
CA GLN A 90 -17.53 -9.45 32.93
C GLN A 90 -17.22 -7.96 33.03
N VAL A 91 -18.18 -7.14 32.60
CA VAL A 91 -18.14 -5.69 32.68
C VAL A 91 -19.49 -5.12 33.08
N ARG A 92 -19.46 -3.95 33.73
CA ARG A 92 -20.67 -3.21 34.09
C ARG A 92 -21.03 -2.24 32.97
N CYS A 93 -22.11 -2.50 32.23
CA CYS A 93 -22.66 -1.53 31.28
C CYS A 93 -23.49 -0.47 32.02
N LYS A 94 -23.44 0.80 31.59
CA LYS A 94 -24.15 1.90 32.26
C LYS A 94 -24.66 2.94 31.25
N SER A 95 -25.87 2.74 30.75
CA SER A 95 -26.51 3.63 29.77
C SER A 95 -27.10 4.92 30.38
N GLU A 96 -27.51 4.85 31.64
CA GLU A 96 -28.25 5.93 32.34
C GLU A 96 -27.50 7.27 32.46
N ILE A 97 -26.16 7.28 32.31
CA ILE A 97 -25.36 8.48 32.59
C ILE A 97 -25.11 9.31 31.32
N VAL A 98 -24.70 8.68 30.21
CA VAL A 98 -24.23 9.39 28.99
C VAL A 98 -24.78 8.72 27.71
N GLY A 99 -25.87 7.98 27.83
CA GLY A 99 -26.46 7.21 26.72
C GLY A 99 -25.83 5.83 26.55
N ASN A 100 -25.98 5.22 25.39
CA ASN A 100 -25.69 3.79 25.22
C ASN A 100 -24.21 3.45 25.07
N GLY A 101 -23.86 2.20 25.38
CA GLY A 101 -22.57 1.61 25.04
C GLY A 101 -21.42 1.85 26.02
N TRP A 102 -21.67 2.51 27.15
CA TRP A 102 -20.63 2.81 28.13
C TRP A 102 -20.34 1.63 29.04
N THR A 103 -19.05 1.33 29.17
CA THR A 103 -18.49 0.33 30.07
C THR A 103 -17.85 1.03 31.25
N VAL A 104 -18.27 0.76 32.48
CA VAL A 104 -17.62 1.31 33.68
C VAL A 104 -16.27 0.60 33.86
N ILE A 105 -15.18 1.36 33.93
CA ILE A 105 -13.82 0.84 34.12
C ILE A 105 -13.27 1.10 35.53
N LEU A 106 -13.83 2.10 36.22
CA LEU A 106 -13.51 2.42 37.60
C LEU A 106 -14.79 2.91 38.27
N ASN A 107 -15.12 2.32 39.42
CA ASN A 107 -16.14 2.82 40.31
C ASN A 107 -15.55 2.89 41.72
N LYS A 108 -15.34 4.09 42.25
CA LYS A 108 -14.83 4.35 43.59
C LYS A 108 -15.89 5.07 44.41
N ALA A 109 -16.22 4.52 45.57
CA ALA A 109 -17.11 5.12 46.54
C ALA A 109 -16.41 6.24 47.34
N ARG A 110 -17.22 6.98 48.10
CA ARG A 110 -16.71 8.07 48.95
C ARG A 110 -15.99 7.49 50.16
N PHE A 111 -14.84 8.08 50.49
CA PHE A 111 -14.08 7.82 51.73
C PHE A 111 -13.57 6.39 51.93
N THR A 112 -13.39 5.62 50.85
CA THR A 112 -12.81 4.27 50.90
C THR A 112 -11.31 4.29 50.58
N SER A 113 -10.55 3.40 51.22
CA SER A 113 -9.13 3.13 50.92
C SER A 113 -8.93 1.89 50.04
N ASN A 114 -10.00 1.35 49.45
CA ASN A 114 -9.99 0.11 48.67
C ASN A 114 -9.12 0.18 47.40
N PHE A 115 -8.68 1.39 47.03
CA PHE A 115 -7.82 1.66 45.87
C PHE A 115 -6.33 1.80 46.23
N ASN A 116 -5.96 1.67 47.50
CA ASN A 116 -4.55 1.50 47.87
C ASN A 116 -4.13 0.05 47.55
N ARG A 117 -3.78 -0.16 46.27
CA ARG A 117 -3.52 -1.48 45.69
C ARG A 117 -2.15 -1.56 45.04
N THR A 118 -1.61 -2.77 44.97
CA THR A 118 -0.31 -3.06 44.36
C THR A 118 -0.33 -2.91 42.84
N TRP A 119 0.85 -2.84 42.21
CA TRP A 119 0.98 -2.84 40.74
C TRP A 119 0.28 -4.03 40.09
N THR A 120 0.47 -5.23 40.65
CA THR A 120 -0.11 -6.47 40.13
C THR A 120 -1.64 -6.44 40.19
N GLU A 121 -2.22 -5.93 41.27
CA GLU A 121 -3.67 -5.76 41.40
C GLU A 121 -4.20 -4.73 40.41
N TYR A 122 -3.54 -3.57 40.25
CA TYR A 122 -3.91 -2.58 39.23
C TYR A 122 -3.80 -3.14 37.81
N LYS A 123 -2.80 -3.97 37.54
CA LYS A 123 -2.65 -4.65 36.25
C LYS A 123 -3.82 -5.59 35.95
N GLN A 124 -4.17 -6.46 36.90
CA GLN A 124 -5.19 -7.51 36.73
C GLN A 124 -6.63 -6.97 36.84
N GLY A 125 -6.81 -5.92 37.64
CA GLY A 125 -8.10 -5.43 38.11
C GLY A 125 -8.46 -6.04 39.47
N PHE A 126 -9.35 -5.36 40.19
CA PHE A 126 -9.78 -5.74 41.54
C PHE A 126 -11.17 -5.22 41.84
N GLY A 127 -11.81 -5.75 42.89
CA GLY A 127 -13.10 -5.29 43.40
C GLY A 127 -14.30 -6.06 42.83
N ASP A 128 -15.50 -5.55 43.11
CA ASP A 128 -16.79 -6.12 42.69
C ASP A 128 -17.49 -5.19 41.70
N LEU A 129 -17.94 -5.72 40.56
CA LEU A 129 -18.66 -4.96 39.53
C LEU A 129 -19.97 -4.34 40.03
N ASN A 130 -20.55 -4.85 41.13
CA ASN A 130 -21.73 -4.30 41.78
C ASN A 130 -21.40 -3.20 42.81
N ASP A 131 -20.14 -3.05 43.18
CA ASP A 131 -19.68 -2.07 44.18
C ASP A 131 -18.41 -1.36 43.67
N GLU A 132 -17.34 -1.30 44.46
CA GLU A 132 -16.10 -0.67 44.09
C GLU A 132 -15.21 -1.61 43.29
N PHE A 133 -14.71 -1.14 42.15
CA PHE A 133 -13.79 -1.92 41.33
C PHE A 133 -12.94 -1.07 40.40
N PHE A 134 -11.87 -1.70 39.91
CA PHE A 134 -11.10 -1.27 38.76
C PHE A 134 -10.93 -2.43 37.78
N ILE A 135 -11.16 -2.18 36.50
CA ILE A 135 -11.22 -3.23 35.47
C ILE A 135 -9.87 -3.93 35.21
N GLY A 136 -8.77 -3.23 35.50
CA GLY A 136 -7.40 -3.68 35.25
C GLY A 136 -6.73 -2.98 34.06
N LEU A 137 -5.46 -2.59 34.24
CA LEU A 137 -4.68 -1.88 33.21
C LEU A 137 -4.46 -2.74 31.96
N GLU A 138 -4.29 -4.05 32.10
CA GLU A 138 -4.09 -4.93 30.93
C GLU A 138 -5.34 -4.98 30.05
N LYS A 139 -6.52 -5.12 30.67
CA LYS A 139 -7.80 -5.07 29.96
C LYS A 139 -7.99 -3.70 29.30
N LEU A 140 -7.70 -2.62 30.01
CA LEU A 140 -7.81 -1.25 29.49
C LEU A 140 -6.85 -0.97 28.32
N HIS A 141 -5.62 -1.47 28.39
CA HIS A 141 -4.66 -1.40 27.30
C HIS A 141 -5.20 -2.12 26.06
N LEU A 142 -5.64 -3.38 26.21
CA LEU A 142 -6.15 -4.16 25.09
C LEU A 142 -7.44 -3.58 24.50
N MET A 143 -8.33 -3.01 25.31
CA MET A 143 -9.48 -2.27 24.82
C MET A 143 -9.03 -1.12 23.90
N THR A 144 -8.11 -0.28 24.36
CA THR A 144 -7.69 0.93 23.63
C THR A 144 -6.67 0.69 22.51
N LYS A 145 -6.05 -0.50 22.45
CA LYS A 145 -5.05 -0.86 21.44
C LYS A 145 -5.64 -1.06 20.04
N PHE A 146 -6.80 -1.68 19.94
CA PHE A 146 -7.35 -2.13 18.66
C PHE A 146 -8.38 -1.19 18.04
N GLN A 147 -8.95 -0.28 18.83
CA GLN A 147 -9.88 0.74 18.32
C GLN A 147 -9.84 2.00 19.19
N PRO A 148 -10.10 3.18 18.61
CA PRO A 148 -10.26 4.41 19.38
C PRO A 148 -11.38 4.28 20.40
N HIS A 149 -11.17 4.83 21.58
CA HIS A 149 -12.17 4.89 22.62
C HIS A 149 -12.28 6.30 23.16
N GLU A 150 -13.49 6.68 23.52
CA GLU A 150 -13.73 7.84 24.36
C GLU A 150 -13.91 7.43 25.81
N ILE A 151 -13.57 8.32 26.72
CA ILE A 151 -13.70 8.13 28.16
C ILE A 151 -14.50 9.28 28.76
N TYR A 152 -15.35 8.94 29.73
CA TYR A 152 -16.17 9.87 30.49
C TYR A 152 -15.90 9.67 31.97
N ILE A 153 -15.51 10.74 32.64
CA ILE A 153 -15.21 10.78 34.06
C ILE A 153 -16.32 11.59 34.73
N LYS A 154 -16.97 10.98 35.73
CA LYS A 154 -17.99 11.61 36.56
C LYS A 154 -17.50 11.70 38.00
N LEU A 155 -17.58 12.88 38.58
CA LEU A 155 -17.20 13.16 39.96
C LEU A 155 -18.39 13.75 40.72
N HIS A 156 -18.63 13.25 41.92
CA HIS A 156 -19.77 13.71 42.75
C HIS A 156 -19.33 14.09 44.18
N TYR A 157 -19.57 15.35 44.56
CA TYR A 157 -19.18 15.92 45.86
C TYR A 157 -20.26 15.86 46.94
N VAL A 158 -19.83 15.99 48.20
CA VAL A 158 -20.68 16.08 49.39
C VAL A 158 -21.63 17.30 49.32
N MET A 159 -21.20 18.41 48.72
CA MET A 159 -22.02 19.64 48.59
C MET A 159 -22.89 19.67 47.32
N GLY A 160 -23.06 18.55 46.63
CA GLY A 160 -24.03 18.40 45.54
C GLY A 160 -23.56 18.83 44.15
N ALA A 161 -22.40 19.49 44.01
CA ALA A 161 -21.83 19.75 42.69
C ALA A 161 -21.47 18.42 41.98
N LEU A 162 -21.76 18.37 40.68
CA LEU A 162 -21.51 17.24 39.79
C LEU A 162 -20.62 17.76 38.69
N ASP A 163 -19.38 17.28 38.68
CA ASP A 163 -18.44 17.59 37.61
C ASP A 163 -18.28 16.40 36.68
N PHE A 164 -18.00 16.71 35.42
CA PHE A 164 -17.66 15.70 34.44
C PHE A 164 -16.58 16.16 33.48
N ALA A 165 -15.86 15.18 32.97
CA ALA A 165 -14.87 15.34 31.92
C ALA A 165 -15.12 14.27 30.86
N ARG A 166 -15.07 14.65 29.58
CA ARG A 166 -15.15 13.73 28.45
C ARG A 166 -13.97 13.98 27.52
N TYR A 167 -13.36 12.89 27.08
CA TYR A 167 -12.15 12.86 26.28
C TYR A 167 -12.40 11.98 25.06
N SER A 168 -12.15 12.51 23.87
CA SER A 168 -12.59 11.88 22.61
C SER A 168 -11.71 10.73 22.12
N ASN A 169 -10.47 10.62 22.60
CA ASN A 169 -9.54 9.58 22.14
C ASN A 169 -8.56 9.15 23.23
N PHE A 170 -9.03 8.33 24.15
CA PHE A 170 -8.27 7.78 25.26
C PHE A 170 -7.53 6.50 24.87
N SER A 171 -6.22 6.46 25.12
CA SER A 171 -5.39 5.26 24.93
C SER A 171 -4.20 5.20 25.86
N ILE A 172 -3.79 3.98 26.21
CA ILE A 172 -2.65 3.72 27.09
C ILE A 172 -1.69 2.71 26.47
N GLY A 173 -0.40 2.86 26.79
CA GLY A 173 0.66 1.95 26.39
C GLY A 173 0.56 0.59 27.09
N ASN A 174 1.47 -0.30 26.74
CA ASN A 174 1.56 -1.63 27.36
C ASN A 174 2.32 -1.59 28.71
N GLU A 175 2.50 -2.74 29.35
CA GLU A 175 3.23 -2.82 30.63
C GLU A 175 4.71 -2.43 30.52
N VAL A 176 5.38 -2.70 29.40
CA VAL A 176 6.78 -2.32 29.17
C VAL A 176 6.93 -0.80 29.20
N GLU A 177 5.92 -0.09 28.70
CA GLU A 177 5.81 1.37 28.76
C GLU A 177 5.24 1.88 30.09
N SER A 178 5.09 1.02 31.11
CA SER A 178 4.40 1.31 32.38
C SER A 178 2.99 1.88 32.20
N TYR A 179 2.23 1.32 31.23
CA TYR A 179 0.86 1.74 30.90
C TYR A 179 0.71 3.25 30.67
N LYS A 180 1.72 3.88 30.06
CA LYS A 180 1.77 5.33 29.80
C LYS A 180 0.48 5.85 29.16
N LEU A 181 -0.04 7.00 29.61
CA LEU A 181 -1.16 7.68 28.95
C LEU A 181 -0.67 8.26 27.61
N LEU A 182 -1.10 7.67 26.50
CA LEU A 182 -0.62 8.00 25.16
C LEU A 182 -1.45 9.12 24.51
N ASN A 183 -2.77 9.08 24.70
CA ASN A 183 -3.69 10.06 24.13
C ASN A 183 -4.95 10.19 25.01
N TYR A 184 -5.58 11.36 24.99
CA TYR A 184 -6.96 11.56 25.45
C TYR A 184 -7.80 12.40 24.46
N GLY A 185 -7.23 12.85 23.35
CA GLY A 185 -7.92 13.66 22.34
C GLY A 185 -8.40 15.02 22.85
N SER A 186 -9.52 15.49 22.32
CA SER A 186 -10.19 16.73 22.74
C SER A 186 -10.97 16.52 24.05
N TYR A 187 -10.92 17.53 24.90
CA TYR A 187 -11.63 17.59 26.17
C TYR A 187 -12.93 18.39 26.05
N THR A 188 -14.00 17.91 26.70
CA THR A 188 -15.23 18.67 26.97
C THR A 188 -15.72 18.36 28.37
N GLY A 189 -16.27 19.34 29.08
CA GLY A 189 -16.78 19.13 30.44
C GLY A 189 -16.72 20.38 31.30
N SER A 190 -17.14 20.23 32.55
CA SER A 190 -17.02 21.28 33.57
C SER A 190 -15.65 21.24 34.28
N PHE A 191 -14.91 20.13 34.16
CA PHE A 191 -13.64 19.94 34.85
C PHE A 191 -12.61 19.12 34.04
N ASN A 192 -11.38 19.63 33.88
CA ASN A 192 -10.33 18.95 33.09
C ASN A 192 -9.45 18.05 33.98
N PHE A 193 -9.85 16.78 34.11
CA PHE A 193 -9.20 15.80 35.00
C PHE A 193 -7.81 15.32 34.55
N LEU A 194 -7.53 15.30 33.24
CA LEU A 194 -6.33 14.71 32.62
C LEU A 194 -5.30 15.71 32.06
N GLU A 195 -5.52 17.01 32.28
CA GLU A 195 -4.76 18.11 31.62
C GLU A 195 -3.24 17.95 31.68
N HIS A 196 -2.71 17.47 32.80
CA HIS A 196 -1.28 17.35 33.05
C HIS A 196 -0.79 15.90 33.09
N ASN A 197 -1.63 14.95 32.66
CA ASN A 197 -1.35 13.52 32.74
C ASN A 197 -0.90 12.93 31.40
N LEU A 198 -0.98 13.69 30.29
CA LEU A 198 -0.51 13.21 28.98
C LEU A 198 0.96 12.82 29.07
N ASN A 199 1.31 11.69 28.47
CA ASN A 199 2.64 11.10 28.50
C ASN A 199 3.14 10.62 29.87
N MET A 200 2.32 10.68 30.92
CA MET A 200 2.72 10.17 32.23
C MET A 200 2.57 8.65 32.29
N LYS A 201 3.48 8.01 33.01
CA LYS A 201 3.42 6.58 33.31
C LYS A 201 2.46 6.34 34.46
N PHE A 202 1.87 5.15 34.52
CA PHE A 202 1.01 4.79 35.64
C PHE A 202 1.85 4.56 36.89
N THR A 203 1.43 5.08 38.03
CA THR A 203 2.14 4.98 39.31
C THR A 203 1.22 4.36 40.37
N THR A 204 1.80 3.49 41.20
CA THR A 204 1.11 2.82 42.31
C THR A 204 1.95 2.92 43.59
N LEU A 205 1.39 2.49 44.72
CA LEU A 205 2.10 2.45 46.01
C LEU A 205 3.49 1.79 45.90
N HIS A 206 3.59 0.68 45.17
CA HIS A 206 4.80 -0.15 45.09
C HIS A 206 5.65 0.09 43.83
N ARG A 207 5.17 0.90 42.89
CA ARG A 207 5.90 1.21 41.65
C ARG A 207 5.72 2.67 41.32
N ASP A 208 6.72 3.45 41.72
CA ASP A 208 6.80 4.88 41.44
C ASP A 208 7.33 5.11 40.03
N ASN A 209 6.47 5.62 39.14
CA ASN A 209 6.85 6.06 37.80
C ASN A 209 6.49 7.54 37.59
N ASP A 210 6.22 8.29 38.67
CA ASP A 210 5.86 9.70 38.57
C ASP A 210 7.13 10.58 38.49
N ASN A 211 6.95 11.86 38.17
CA ASN A 211 8.06 12.79 37.97
C ASN A 211 8.37 13.61 39.23
N HIS A 212 7.75 13.28 40.38
CA HIS A 212 8.01 13.99 41.62
C HIS A 212 9.33 13.52 42.24
N TYR A 213 10.22 14.47 42.54
CA TYR A 213 11.62 14.17 42.86
C TYR A 213 11.86 13.49 44.22
N SER A 214 10.91 13.57 45.16
CA SER A 214 11.11 13.16 46.55
C SER A 214 9.92 12.44 47.20
N ARG A 215 8.84 12.20 46.45
CA ARG A 215 7.60 11.63 46.99
C ARG A 215 6.95 10.77 45.93
N ASN A 216 6.43 9.61 46.32
CA ASN A 216 5.53 8.82 45.50
C ASN A 216 4.11 9.37 45.65
N CYS A 217 3.53 9.86 44.58
CA CYS A 217 2.21 10.47 44.60
C CYS A 217 1.11 9.44 44.90
N ALA A 218 1.21 8.23 44.35
CA ALA A 218 0.25 7.18 44.63
C ALA A 218 0.26 6.74 46.10
N TYR A 219 1.42 6.80 46.76
CA TYR A 219 1.52 6.59 48.20
C TYR A 219 0.79 7.66 48.99
N HIS A 220 0.87 8.93 48.57
CA HIS A 220 0.24 10.03 49.31
C HIS A 220 -1.29 10.05 49.16
N TYR A 221 -1.83 9.60 48.03
CA TYR A 221 -3.27 9.64 47.74
C TYR A 221 -3.99 8.31 47.92
N ASP A 222 -3.29 7.25 48.32
CA ASP A 222 -3.87 5.90 48.45
C ASP A 222 -4.60 5.45 47.16
N PHE A 223 -4.06 5.84 46.00
CA PHE A 223 -4.70 5.67 44.70
C PHE A 223 -3.65 5.60 43.59
N GLY A 224 -3.76 4.61 42.72
CA GLY A 224 -2.93 4.50 41.52
C GLY A 224 -3.46 5.35 40.37
N TRP A 225 -2.59 6.12 39.72
CA TRP A 225 -2.94 7.01 38.61
C TRP A 225 -1.75 7.35 37.71
N TRP A 226 -2.02 8.01 36.58
CA TRP A 226 -1.00 8.60 35.68
C TRP A 226 -0.43 9.90 36.24
N TYR A 227 0.22 9.87 37.40
CA TYR A 227 0.76 11.06 38.05
C TYR A 227 1.92 11.70 37.28
N ASN A 228 1.97 13.04 37.27
CA ASN A 228 3.14 13.81 36.84
C ASN A 228 3.98 14.17 38.07
N LYS A 229 4.03 15.45 38.48
CA LYS A 229 4.53 15.86 39.79
C LYS A 229 3.37 15.86 40.79
N CYS A 230 2.77 14.68 40.98
CA CYS A 230 1.45 14.49 41.58
C CYS A 230 0.35 15.19 40.75
N HIS A 231 -0.81 15.48 41.33
CA HIS A 231 -1.72 16.42 40.68
C HIS A 231 -1.50 17.85 41.18
N TRP A 232 -1.96 18.81 40.38
CA TRP A 232 -2.19 20.17 40.85
C TRP A 232 -3.12 20.16 42.08
N LEU A 233 -2.95 21.14 42.97
CA LEU A 233 -3.53 21.15 44.31
C LEU A 233 -5.06 20.97 44.35
N GLU A 234 -5.81 21.38 43.32
CA GLU A 234 -7.26 21.20 43.30
C GLU A 234 -7.66 19.74 43.06
N ASN A 235 -6.90 18.98 42.26
CA ASN A 235 -7.19 17.57 41.96
C ASN A 235 -7.04 16.61 43.16
N ASN A 236 -6.26 17.01 44.17
CA ASN A 236 -5.84 16.16 45.27
C ASN A 236 -6.95 15.95 46.32
N VAL A 237 -7.87 16.91 46.47
CA VAL A 237 -9.02 16.80 47.38
C VAL A 237 -10.06 15.81 46.81
N TRP A 238 -10.16 15.71 45.49
CA TRP A 238 -11.21 14.98 44.79
C TRP A 238 -11.08 13.45 44.90
N ILE A 239 -9.86 12.94 44.80
CA ILE A 239 -9.58 11.48 44.80
C ILE A 239 -9.84 10.87 46.18
N SER A 240 -9.52 11.62 47.24
CA SER A 240 -9.66 11.17 48.62
C SER A 240 -11.10 11.26 49.15
N SER A 241 -11.91 12.23 48.68
CA SER A 241 -13.24 12.53 49.28
C SER A 241 -14.44 12.43 48.33
N GLY A 242 -14.23 12.32 47.02
CA GLY A 242 -15.29 12.24 46.01
C GLY A 242 -15.70 10.81 45.63
N LYS A 243 -16.92 10.66 45.09
CA LYS A 243 -17.31 9.46 44.33
C LYS A 243 -16.82 9.63 42.90
N LEU A 244 -15.99 8.71 42.42
CA LEU A 244 -15.39 8.75 41.09
C LEU A 244 -15.92 7.57 40.26
N VAL A 245 -16.52 7.87 39.11
CA VAL A 245 -16.93 6.86 38.13
C VAL A 245 -16.27 7.19 36.81
N VAL A 246 -15.51 6.24 36.27
CA VAL A 246 -14.88 6.35 34.96
C VAL A 246 -15.48 5.31 34.03
N MET A 247 -15.91 5.76 32.86
CA MET A 247 -16.52 4.92 31.84
C MET A 247 -15.79 5.07 30.52
N ILE A 248 -15.68 3.98 29.77
CA ILE A 248 -15.09 3.95 28.45
C ILE A 248 -16.10 3.44 27.43
N ARG A 249 -16.03 3.96 26.20
CA ARG A 249 -16.87 3.53 25.09
C ARG A 249 -16.04 3.55 23.80
N PRO A 250 -16.14 2.52 22.94
CA PRO A 250 -15.53 2.59 21.61
C PRO A 250 -16.08 3.79 20.85
N THR A 251 -15.20 4.55 20.20
CA THR A 251 -15.64 5.65 19.36
C THR A 251 -16.23 5.06 18.07
N ASP A 252 -17.37 5.58 17.64
CA ASP A 252 -18.07 5.05 16.46
C ASP A 252 -17.18 5.24 15.20
N CYS A 253 -16.69 4.15 14.61
CA CYS A 253 -15.83 4.18 13.41
C CYS A 253 -16.52 4.80 12.18
N LYS A 254 -17.83 5.05 12.24
CA LYS A 254 -18.56 5.82 11.24
C LYS A 254 -18.01 7.25 11.09
N ASN A 255 -17.57 7.87 12.19
CA ASN A 255 -16.97 9.21 12.15
C ASN A 255 -15.52 9.23 11.65
N VAL A 256 -14.82 8.09 11.69
CA VAL A 256 -13.46 7.99 11.14
C VAL A 256 -13.52 8.12 9.63
N ASN A 257 -14.54 7.53 8.98
CA ASN A 257 -14.77 7.71 7.55
C ASN A 257 -15.12 9.16 7.20
N GLU A 258 -15.96 9.86 7.98
CA GLU A 258 -16.28 11.28 7.73
C GLU A 258 -15.10 12.22 7.99
N THR A 259 -14.28 11.94 9.01
CA THR A 259 -13.10 12.74 9.34
C THR A 259 -11.99 12.51 8.30
N LEU A 260 -11.79 11.27 7.88
CA LEU A 260 -10.92 10.93 6.75
C LEU A 260 -11.44 11.54 5.46
N GLN A 261 -12.74 11.51 5.19
CA GLN A 261 -13.32 12.15 4.01
C GLN A 261 -13.12 13.66 4.04
N LYS A 262 -13.33 14.34 5.18
CA LYS A 262 -13.05 15.78 5.32
C LYS A 262 -11.58 16.10 5.10
N GLU A 263 -10.67 15.31 5.66
CA GLU A 263 -9.23 15.54 5.46
C GLU A 263 -8.81 15.22 4.03
N VAL A 264 -9.40 14.21 3.39
CA VAL A 264 -9.23 13.90 1.96
C VAL A 264 -9.71 15.06 1.10
N GLU A 265 -10.90 15.62 1.36
CA GLU A 265 -11.41 16.77 0.61
C GLU A 265 -10.57 18.05 0.85
N ARG A 266 -10.08 18.25 2.07
CA ARG A 266 -9.14 19.33 2.39
C ARG A 266 -7.81 19.18 1.64
N LEU A 267 -7.24 17.98 1.64
CA LEU A 267 -6.00 17.68 0.91
C LEU A 267 -6.20 17.81 -0.59
N LYS A 268 -7.33 17.37 -1.13
CA LYS A 268 -7.71 17.60 -2.54
C LYS A 268 -7.81 19.09 -2.88
N ALA A 269 -8.39 19.91 -2.00
CA ALA A 269 -8.46 21.36 -2.21
C ALA A 269 -7.07 22.00 -2.24
N ASN A 270 -6.18 21.62 -1.31
CA ASN A 270 -4.80 22.10 -1.29
C ASN A 270 -4.01 21.66 -2.53
N ILE A 271 -4.20 20.42 -3.00
CA ILE A 271 -3.59 19.92 -4.23
C ILE A 271 -4.07 20.73 -5.44
N ARG A 272 -5.37 20.99 -5.56
CA ARG A 272 -5.92 21.83 -6.65
C ARG A 272 -5.33 23.24 -6.63
N GLU A 273 -5.17 23.83 -5.45
CA GLU A 273 -4.52 25.15 -5.31
C GLU A 273 -3.06 25.12 -5.76
N GLN A 274 -2.33 24.06 -5.41
CA GLN A 274 -0.96 23.86 -5.91
C GLN A 274 -0.90 23.62 -7.42
N GLU A 275 -1.83 22.86 -8.00
CA GLU A 275 -1.93 22.66 -9.46
C GLU A 275 -2.19 23.97 -10.20
N ILE A 276 -3.09 24.82 -9.68
CA ILE A 276 -3.35 26.16 -10.23
C ILE A 276 -2.09 27.04 -10.14
N ASN A 277 -1.39 27.01 -9.00
CA ASN A 277 -0.16 27.77 -8.82
C ASN A 277 0.95 27.29 -9.77
N ILE A 278 1.14 25.97 -9.92
CA ILE A 278 2.10 25.38 -10.85
C ILE A 278 1.75 25.74 -12.30
N SER A 279 0.47 25.65 -12.69
CA SER A 279 0.00 26.04 -14.03
C SER A 279 0.24 27.52 -14.31
N THR A 280 0.00 28.38 -13.31
CA THR A 280 0.25 29.83 -13.42
C THR A 280 1.74 30.12 -13.50
N LEU A 281 2.57 29.43 -12.72
CA LEU A 281 4.02 29.52 -12.79
C LEU A 281 4.55 28.99 -14.13
N SER A 282 4.02 27.89 -14.66
CA SER A 282 4.41 27.37 -15.97
C SER A 282 4.01 28.32 -17.09
N ALA A 283 2.84 28.96 -16.99
CA ALA A 283 2.40 29.97 -17.96
C ALA A 283 3.29 31.22 -17.90
N LYS A 284 3.69 31.66 -16.71
CA LYS A 284 4.65 32.78 -16.53
C LYS A 284 6.03 32.42 -17.08
N VAL A 285 6.56 31.24 -16.74
CA VAL A 285 7.83 30.74 -17.25
C VAL A 285 7.79 30.59 -18.78
N ALA A 286 6.69 30.10 -19.35
CA ALA A 286 6.52 30.00 -20.80
C ALA A 286 6.48 31.40 -21.47
N ALA A 287 5.78 32.37 -20.87
CA ALA A 287 5.73 33.74 -21.35
C ALA A 287 7.11 34.44 -21.28
N ASP A 288 7.83 34.26 -20.18
CA ASP A 288 9.18 34.84 -19.97
C ASP A 288 10.23 34.18 -20.88
N LEU A 289 10.04 32.90 -21.24
CA LEU A 289 10.92 32.15 -22.14
C LEU A 289 10.54 32.26 -23.63
N LYS A 290 9.47 32.98 -24.00
CA LYS A 290 8.90 32.97 -25.35
C LYS A 290 8.74 31.55 -25.91
N LEU A 291 8.29 30.60 -25.08
CA LEU A 291 7.92 29.28 -25.58
C LEU A 291 6.54 29.40 -26.23
N ASP A 292 6.54 29.58 -27.55
CA ASP A 292 5.31 29.48 -28.34
C ASP A 292 4.62 28.13 -28.09
N ASN A 293 3.29 28.16 -28.07
CA ASN A 293 2.39 27.01 -27.97
C ASN A 293 2.78 25.90 -28.95
N PHE A 294 3.58 24.94 -28.49
CA PHE A 294 3.76 23.67 -29.17
C PHE A 294 2.99 22.61 -28.39
N THR A 295 1.82 22.25 -28.91
CA THR A 295 1.19 20.95 -28.67
C THR A 295 2.10 19.85 -29.26
N GLU A 296 3.27 19.65 -28.68
CA GLU A 296 4.17 18.57 -29.08
C GLU A 296 3.63 17.27 -28.48
N ALA A 297 3.08 16.43 -29.33
CA ALA A 297 2.65 15.11 -28.93
C ALA A 297 3.86 14.29 -28.44
N SER A 298 3.70 13.63 -27.29
CA SER A 298 4.71 12.72 -26.72
C SER A 298 4.66 11.30 -27.30
N SER A 299 3.68 11.02 -28.16
CA SER A 299 3.51 9.76 -28.88
C SER A 299 2.62 9.96 -30.11
N CYS A 300 2.49 8.93 -30.95
CA CYS A 300 1.54 8.96 -32.08
C CYS A 300 0.06 8.90 -31.66
N LEU A 301 -0.25 8.53 -30.41
CA LEU A 301 -1.61 8.33 -29.93
C LEU A 301 -2.52 9.58 -30.01
N PRO A 302 -2.12 10.77 -29.51
CA PRO A 302 -2.91 11.99 -29.64
C PRO A 302 -2.92 12.57 -31.07
N LEU A 303 -2.07 12.08 -31.98
CA LEU A 303 -1.94 12.59 -33.36
C LEU A 303 -2.99 12.00 -34.33
N GLY A 304 -3.86 11.10 -33.85
CA GLY A 304 -4.98 10.56 -34.63
C GLY A 304 -4.56 9.65 -35.78
N ASN A 305 -5.33 9.64 -36.87
CA ASN A 305 -5.16 8.74 -38.02
C ASN A 305 -4.07 9.25 -39.00
N SER A 306 -2.86 9.50 -38.51
CA SER A 306 -1.72 9.86 -39.36
C SER A 306 -0.88 8.63 -39.71
N ASN A 307 -0.57 8.46 -41.00
CA ASN A 307 0.41 7.48 -41.52
C ASN A 307 1.74 8.15 -41.90
N GLU A 308 2.03 9.32 -41.31
CA GLU A 308 3.14 10.19 -41.67
C GLU A 308 4.27 10.19 -40.62
N ILE A 309 5.41 10.75 -41.00
CA ILE A 309 6.51 11.03 -40.08
C ILE A 309 6.16 12.28 -39.26
N GLN A 310 6.26 12.17 -37.94
CA GLN A 310 5.91 13.20 -36.98
C GLN A 310 7.08 13.46 -36.05
N THR A 311 7.26 14.71 -35.63
CA THR A 311 8.21 15.04 -34.56
C THR A 311 7.50 14.92 -33.23
N ILE A 312 8.02 14.06 -32.35
CA ILE A 312 7.53 13.92 -30.97
C ILE A 312 8.53 14.50 -29.99
N ARG A 313 8.04 14.95 -28.85
CA ARG A 313 8.88 15.41 -27.73
C ARG A 313 8.50 14.72 -26.44
N ILE A 314 9.50 14.11 -25.81
CA ILE A 314 9.36 13.48 -24.50
C ILE A 314 9.93 14.46 -23.46
N PRO A 315 9.26 14.68 -22.31
CA PRO A 315 9.77 15.55 -21.27
C PRO A 315 11.20 15.16 -20.84
N GLY A 316 12.12 16.12 -20.96
CA GLY A 316 13.54 15.96 -20.61
C GLY A 316 14.44 15.44 -21.74
N THR A 317 13.96 15.42 -22.99
CA THR A 317 14.75 14.99 -24.16
C THR A 317 14.65 16.02 -25.29
N GLU A 318 15.62 16.01 -26.20
CA GLU A 318 15.48 16.69 -27.49
C GLU A 318 14.36 16.03 -28.32
N PRO A 319 13.60 16.80 -29.12
CA PRO A 319 12.59 16.24 -30.03
C PRO A 319 13.23 15.31 -31.07
N PHE A 320 12.51 14.27 -31.47
CA PHE A 320 12.96 13.38 -32.56
C PHE A 320 11.79 12.92 -33.41
N GLN A 321 12.11 12.51 -34.64
CA GLN A 321 11.12 12.05 -35.60
C GLN A 321 10.75 10.59 -35.37
N VAL A 322 9.48 10.28 -35.55
CA VAL A 322 8.91 8.93 -35.52
C VAL A 322 7.93 8.75 -36.66
N ARG A 323 7.70 7.51 -37.08
CA ARG A 323 6.66 7.19 -38.06
C ARG A 323 5.41 6.70 -37.35
N CYS A 324 4.30 7.39 -37.56
CA CYS A 324 3.01 6.99 -37.05
C CYS A 324 2.30 6.03 -38.02
N ILE A 325 1.59 5.06 -37.50
CA ILE A 325 0.76 4.11 -38.25
C ILE A 325 -0.64 4.10 -37.66
N SER A 326 -1.62 4.15 -38.55
CA SER A 326 -3.04 4.02 -38.28
C SER A 326 -3.71 3.12 -39.31
N ASN A 327 -4.64 2.29 -38.85
CA ASN A 327 -5.55 1.51 -39.69
C ASN A 327 -7.00 1.78 -39.28
N SER A 328 -7.97 1.12 -39.95
CA SER A 328 -9.40 1.33 -39.73
C SER A 328 -9.92 0.92 -38.34
N THR A 329 -9.16 0.10 -37.60
CA THR A 329 -9.57 -0.45 -36.30
C THR A 329 -8.65 -0.03 -35.15
N SER A 330 -7.54 0.65 -35.44
CA SER A 330 -6.51 1.00 -34.48
C SER A 330 -5.64 2.15 -34.98
N HIS A 331 -5.51 3.19 -34.15
CA HIS A 331 -4.68 4.37 -34.41
C HIS A 331 -3.59 4.51 -33.33
N GLY A 332 -2.69 5.46 -33.56
CA GLY A 332 -1.71 5.87 -32.55
C GLY A 332 -0.49 4.98 -32.40
N TRP A 333 -0.22 4.10 -33.36
CA TRP A 333 0.96 3.25 -33.33
C TRP A 333 2.20 4.02 -33.78
N THR A 334 3.29 3.88 -33.03
CA THR A 334 4.61 4.32 -33.42
C THR A 334 5.38 3.13 -33.99
N LEU A 335 5.78 3.20 -35.24
CA LEU A 335 6.63 2.20 -35.88
C LEU A 335 8.07 2.37 -35.35
N ILE A 336 8.61 1.33 -34.72
CA ILE A 336 9.93 1.37 -34.07
C ILE A 336 10.99 0.57 -34.82
N LEU A 337 10.56 -0.36 -35.66
CA LEU A 337 11.41 -1.13 -36.55
C LEU A 337 10.61 -1.48 -37.81
N ARG A 338 11.21 -1.24 -38.98
CA ARG A 338 10.74 -1.77 -40.26
C ARG A 338 11.88 -2.43 -41.02
N LYS A 339 11.65 -3.68 -41.42
CA LYS A 339 12.50 -4.44 -42.33
C LYS A 339 11.69 -4.82 -43.58
N GLU A 340 12.25 -4.53 -44.73
CA GLU A 340 11.77 -4.76 -46.08
C GLU A 340 12.81 -5.59 -46.85
N PHE A 341 12.66 -5.75 -48.17
CA PHE A 341 13.63 -6.48 -48.98
C PHE A 341 14.87 -5.62 -49.29
N GLY A 342 15.84 -5.63 -48.37
CA GLY A 342 17.27 -5.52 -48.69
C GLY A 342 17.81 -4.15 -49.12
N THR A 343 17.35 -3.06 -48.49
CA THR A 343 17.94 -1.73 -48.66
C THR A 343 18.92 -1.35 -47.53
N GLU A 344 18.69 -1.86 -46.32
CA GLU A 344 19.53 -1.62 -45.13
C GLU A 344 20.01 -2.94 -44.52
N SER A 345 21.28 -3.00 -44.13
CA SER A 345 21.80 -4.17 -43.41
C SER A 345 21.33 -4.10 -41.96
N PHE A 346 20.66 -5.14 -41.47
CA PHE A 346 20.39 -5.32 -40.04
C PHE A 346 21.56 -6.04 -39.33
N ASN A 347 22.71 -6.22 -39.98
CA ASN A 347 23.93 -6.73 -39.38
C ASN A 347 24.81 -5.62 -38.81
N GLN A 348 24.20 -4.66 -38.11
CA GLN A 348 24.90 -3.48 -37.61
C GLN A 348 25.64 -3.77 -36.29
N PRO A 349 26.72 -3.03 -35.96
CA PRO A 349 27.33 -3.09 -34.64
C PRO A 349 26.38 -2.55 -33.57
N TRP A 350 26.64 -2.88 -32.30
CA TRP A 350 25.76 -2.48 -31.18
C TRP A 350 25.56 -0.97 -31.07
N SER A 351 26.57 -0.16 -31.42
CA SER A 351 26.48 1.31 -31.41
C SER A 351 25.32 1.84 -32.26
N GLU A 352 25.05 1.21 -33.41
CA GLU A 352 23.93 1.57 -34.27
C GLU A 352 22.59 1.14 -33.66
N TYR A 353 22.53 0.00 -32.98
CA TYR A 353 21.32 -0.39 -32.25
C TYR A 353 21.06 0.50 -31.03
N GLU A 354 22.09 1.06 -30.42
CA GLU A 354 21.94 2.00 -29.30
C GLU A 354 21.25 3.29 -29.75
N HIS A 355 21.70 3.89 -30.86
CA HIS A 355 21.24 5.19 -31.35
C HIS A 355 20.13 5.13 -32.43
N GLY A 356 20.03 4.01 -33.13
CA GLY A 356 19.17 3.78 -34.29
C GLY A 356 19.90 3.93 -35.62
N PHE A 357 19.35 3.33 -36.68
CA PHE A 357 19.90 3.35 -38.04
C PHE A 357 18.77 3.26 -39.09
N GLY A 358 19.10 3.54 -40.35
CA GLY A 358 18.18 3.52 -41.49
C GLY A 358 17.35 4.80 -41.65
N ASP A 359 16.31 4.74 -42.48
CA ASP A 359 15.42 5.86 -42.83
C ASP A 359 13.97 5.55 -42.43
N LEU A 360 13.33 6.47 -41.70
CA LEU A 360 11.91 6.37 -41.32
C LEU A 360 10.98 6.18 -42.52
N SER A 361 11.39 6.62 -43.72
CA SER A 361 10.67 6.42 -44.97
C SER A 361 10.74 4.99 -45.50
N GLY A 362 11.79 4.24 -45.15
CA GLY A 362 12.10 2.89 -45.62
C GLY A 362 12.39 1.92 -44.47
N GLU A 363 13.52 1.23 -44.53
CA GLU A 363 13.99 0.32 -43.48
C GLU A 363 14.72 1.09 -42.38
N PHE A 364 14.36 0.83 -41.12
CA PHE A 364 15.01 1.47 -39.99
C PHE A 364 14.83 0.71 -38.68
N PHE A 365 15.65 1.09 -37.71
CA PHE A 365 15.44 0.85 -36.29
C PHE A 365 15.62 2.16 -35.52
N ILE A 366 14.68 2.48 -34.63
CA ILE A 366 14.65 3.79 -33.97
C ILE A 366 15.78 4.01 -32.95
N GLY A 367 16.35 2.92 -32.42
CA GLY A 367 17.41 2.95 -31.41
C GLY A 367 16.91 2.69 -29.99
N VAL A 368 17.68 1.93 -29.22
CA VAL A 368 17.33 1.50 -27.86
C VAL A 368 17.17 2.68 -26.91
N GLU A 369 18.01 3.72 -27.01
CA GLU A 369 17.91 4.89 -26.13
C GLU A 369 16.55 5.58 -26.27
N LYS A 370 16.09 5.78 -27.51
CA LYS A 370 14.77 6.37 -27.80
C LYS A 370 13.63 5.47 -27.29
N LEU A 371 13.76 4.15 -27.42
CA LEU A 371 12.79 3.20 -26.88
C LEU A 371 12.66 3.28 -25.35
N GLN A 372 13.78 3.42 -24.64
CA GLN A 372 13.77 3.58 -23.18
C GLN A 372 13.08 4.88 -22.76
N LEU A 373 13.34 5.96 -23.49
CA LEU A 373 12.72 7.26 -23.24
C LEU A 373 11.20 7.19 -23.43
N MET A 374 10.74 6.56 -24.53
CA MET A 374 9.30 6.41 -24.82
C MET A 374 8.57 5.58 -23.76
N THR A 375 9.23 4.58 -23.18
CA THR A 375 8.60 3.61 -22.26
C THR A 375 8.83 3.91 -20.77
N LYS A 376 9.44 5.04 -20.44
CA LYS A 376 9.82 5.39 -19.07
C LYS A 376 8.64 5.67 -18.13
N TYR A 377 7.58 6.29 -18.64
CA TYR A 377 6.56 6.92 -17.80
C TYR A 377 5.23 6.17 -17.71
N GLN A 378 4.95 5.24 -18.63
CA GLN A 378 3.67 4.53 -18.70
C GLN A 378 3.81 3.16 -19.37
N PRO A 379 2.89 2.21 -19.10
CA PRO A 379 2.87 0.93 -19.78
C PRO A 379 2.54 1.10 -21.27
N HIS A 380 3.05 0.19 -22.10
CA HIS A 380 2.90 0.21 -23.55
C HIS A 380 2.38 -1.12 -24.09
N GLU A 381 1.74 -1.06 -25.25
CA GLU A 381 1.40 -2.21 -26.08
C GLU A 381 2.42 -2.34 -27.21
N LEU A 382 2.78 -3.57 -27.55
CA LEU A 382 3.63 -3.93 -28.69
C LEU A 382 2.80 -4.73 -29.69
N LEU A 383 2.92 -4.41 -30.97
CA LEU A 383 2.33 -5.15 -32.08
C LEU A 383 3.45 -5.58 -33.03
N ILE A 384 3.50 -6.87 -33.34
CA ILE A 384 4.44 -7.45 -34.30
C ILE A 384 3.65 -7.86 -35.53
N LYS A 385 4.04 -7.34 -36.70
CA LYS A 385 3.53 -7.76 -38.00
C LYS A 385 4.66 -8.42 -38.79
N LEU A 386 4.49 -9.67 -39.19
CA LEU A 386 5.43 -10.42 -40.02
C LEU A 386 4.80 -10.74 -41.36
N ILE A 387 5.55 -10.57 -42.45
CA ILE A 387 5.15 -10.99 -43.80
C ILE A 387 6.25 -11.87 -44.37
N THR A 388 5.92 -13.08 -44.79
CA THR A 388 6.87 -14.01 -45.44
C THR A 388 6.43 -14.30 -46.86
N GLN A 389 7.40 -14.41 -47.76
CA GLN A 389 7.21 -14.90 -49.13
C GLN A 389 7.46 -16.42 -49.13
N SER A 390 6.52 -17.18 -49.70
CA SER A 390 6.70 -18.62 -49.92
C SER A 390 7.56 -18.86 -51.16
N ASP A 391 8.66 -19.62 -51.03
CA ASP A 391 9.55 -20.01 -52.14
C ASP A 391 8.94 -21.09 -53.07
N TYR A 392 7.67 -21.49 -52.86
CA TYR A 392 7.11 -22.67 -53.53
C TYR A 392 6.61 -22.45 -54.96
N ASP A 393 6.51 -21.20 -55.44
CA ASP A 393 6.02 -20.96 -56.82
C ASP A 393 6.62 -19.66 -57.39
N GLU A 394 7.67 -19.80 -58.23
CA GLU A 394 8.34 -18.67 -58.92
C GLU A 394 7.38 -17.83 -59.78
N HIS A 395 6.20 -18.36 -60.13
CA HIS A 395 5.25 -17.68 -60.99
C HIS A 395 4.12 -16.97 -60.22
N HIS A 396 3.86 -17.33 -58.96
CA HIS A 396 2.80 -16.72 -58.12
C HIS A 396 3.16 -16.72 -56.63
N PRO A 397 4.02 -15.80 -56.16
CA PRO A 397 4.33 -15.69 -54.73
C PRO A 397 3.07 -15.30 -53.94
N TYR A 398 2.67 -16.15 -52.98
CA TYR A 398 1.64 -15.80 -51.99
C TYR A 398 2.30 -15.39 -50.66
N TYR A 399 1.79 -14.31 -50.08
CA TYR A 399 2.30 -13.72 -48.85
C TYR A 399 1.44 -14.14 -47.65
N VAL A 400 2.08 -14.55 -46.56
CA VAL A 400 1.39 -14.86 -45.29
C VAL A 400 1.67 -13.75 -44.29
N GLU A 401 0.62 -13.11 -43.78
CA GLU A 401 0.70 -12.10 -42.71
C GLU A 401 0.43 -12.73 -41.33
N HIS A 402 1.26 -12.41 -40.33
CA HIS A 402 1.06 -12.81 -38.94
C HIS A 402 1.07 -11.59 -38.01
N TYR A 403 0.21 -11.61 -36.98
CA TYR A 403 0.03 -10.51 -36.03
C TYR A 403 0.06 -11.03 -34.59
N ASP A 404 0.95 -10.47 -33.76
CA ASP A 404 1.00 -10.73 -32.31
C ASP A 404 0.96 -9.42 -31.51
N LYS A 405 0.19 -9.39 -30.42
CA LYS A 405 0.03 -8.22 -29.55
C LYS A 405 0.42 -8.54 -28.10
N PHE A 406 1.22 -7.66 -27.49
CA PHE A 406 1.72 -7.81 -26.12
C PHE A 406 1.53 -6.51 -25.31
N SER A 407 1.51 -6.60 -23.99
CA SER A 407 1.58 -5.45 -23.07
C SER A 407 2.78 -5.59 -22.15
N PHE A 408 3.45 -4.47 -21.85
CA PHE A 408 4.61 -4.46 -20.96
C PHE A 408 4.69 -3.15 -20.16
N ASP A 409 5.24 -3.24 -18.95
CA ASP A 409 5.31 -2.11 -18.02
C ASP A 409 6.53 -1.22 -18.26
N ARG A 410 7.73 -1.82 -18.37
CA ARG A 410 9.00 -1.10 -18.61
C ARG A 410 9.99 -1.91 -19.43
N LEU A 411 10.74 -1.21 -20.28
CA LEU A 411 11.94 -1.75 -20.94
C LEU A 411 13.15 -1.52 -20.05
N SER A 412 13.87 -2.58 -19.70
CA SER A 412 15.11 -2.48 -18.91
C SER A 412 16.32 -2.94 -19.71
N LEU A 413 17.41 -2.17 -19.66
CA LEU A 413 18.73 -2.60 -20.11
C LEU A 413 19.35 -3.45 -19.00
N ILE A 414 19.60 -4.74 -19.25
CA ILE A 414 20.33 -5.57 -18.30
C ILE A 414 21.81 -5.56 -18.70
N HIS A 415 22.65 -4.99 -17.84
CA HIS A 415 24.10 -5.22 -17.89
C HIS A 415 24.36 -6.67 -17.47
N THR A 416 24.66 -7.55 -18.42
CA THR A 416 25.33 -8.82 -18.10
C THR A 416 26.83 -8.66 -18.32
N VAL A 417 27.60 -9.18 -17.37
CA VAL A 417 29.06 -9.14 -17.37
C VAL A 417 29.57 -9.89 -18.61
N GLY A 418 30.22 -9.17 -19.53
CA GLY A 418 30.84 -9.72 -20.73
C GLY A 418 30.36 -9.08 -22.03
N VAL A 419 31.11 -8.08 -22.52
CA VAL A 419 31.22 -7.48 -23.88
C VAL A 419 29.93 -7.10 -24.64
N HIS A 420 28.73 -7.47 -24.19
CA HIS A 420 27.47 -7.24 -24.92
C HIS A 420 26.35 -6.78 -23.98
N ARG A 421 25.76 -5.62 -24.28
CA ARG A 421 24.54 -5.12 -23.63
C ARG A 421 23.33 -5.80 -24.27
N TYR A 422 22.34 -6.22 -23.48
CA TYR A 422 21.13 -6.87 -23.97
C TYR A 422 19.89 -6.10 -23.53
N PHE A 423 18.91 -6.06 -24.43
CA PHE A 423 17.56 -5.61 -24.13
C PHE A 423 16.77 -6.78 -23.52
N HIS A 424 16.20 -6.59 -22.33
CA HIS A 424 15.19 -7.49 -21.80
C HIS A 424 13.99 -6.65 -21.40
N PRO A 425 12.85 -6.74 -22.10
CA PRO A 425 11.60 -6.23 -21.56
C PRO A 425 11.33 -7.03 -20.28
N ILE A 426 10.95 -6.39 -19.17
CA ILE A 426 10.50 -7.13 -17.99
C ILE A 426 9.14 -7.74 -18.38
N LEU A 427 9.19 -8.96 -18.94
CA LEU A 427 8.07 -9.73 -19.44
C LEU A 427 7.75 -10.85 -18.45
N ASP A 428 7.17 -10.52 -17.30
CA ASP A 428 6.70 -11.52 -16.34
C ASP A 428 5.43 -12.28 -16.80
N GLY A 429 5.06 -12.21 -18.09
CA GLY A 429 3.81 -12.78 -18.63
C GLY A 429 3.91 -13.58 -19.93
N ILE A 430 5.11 -13.87 -20.46
CA ILE A 430 5.29 -14.68 -21.70
C ILE A 430 5.90 -16.06 -21.37
N SER A 431 5.37 -16.72 -20.33
CA SER A 431 5.60 -18.14 -20.08
C SER A 431 4.55 -19.04 -20.74
N ASP A 432 3.38 -18.52 -21.12
CA ASP A 432 2.19 -19.35 -21.40
C ASP A 432 1.54 -19.17 -22.79
N ILE A 433 2.35 -18.86 -23.81
CA ILE A 433 1.83 -18.83 -25.19
C ILE A 433 1.79 -20.25 -25.77
N LYS A 434 0.60 -20.87 -25.74
CA LYS A 434 0.21 -21.93 -26.68
C LYS A 434 -0.35 -21.27 -27.94
N LEU A 435 0.48 -21.05 -28.96
CA LEU A 435 -0.02 -20.77 -30.31
C LEU A 435 -0.57 -22.09 -30.88
N SER A 436 -1.89 -22.17 -31.08
CA SER A 436 -2.52 -23.30 -31.74
C SER A 436 -2.23 -23.24 -33.25
N ALA A 437 -1.36 -24.12 -33.74
CA ALA A 437 -1.21 -24.35 -35.17
C ALA A 437 -2.44 -25.13 -35.70
N PRO A 438 -3.10 -24.70 -36.80
CA PRO A 438 -3.97 -25.57 -37.55
C PRO A 438 -3.12 -26.52 -38.40
N ASP A 439 -3.31 -27.81 -38.15
CA ASP A 439 -2.80 -29.00 -38.86
C ASP A 439 -1.29 -29.20 -39.01
N ARG A 440 -0.85 -30.33 -38.44
CA ARG A 440 0.51 -30.80 -38.20
C ARG A 440 1.31 -31.25 -39.43
N ASP A 441 0.94 -30.84 -40.63
CA ASP A 441 1.55 -31.37 -41.87
C ASP A 441 2.24 -30.32 -42.78
N ARG A 442 2.68 -29.17 -42.26
CA ARG A 442 3.49 -28.20 -43.04
C ARG A 442 4.86 -27.91 -42.42
N ASN A 443 5.87 -28.57 -42.98
CA ASN A 443 7.29 -28.56 -42.57
C ASN A 443 8.02 -27.21 -42.74
N ASN A 444 9.01 -27.01 -41.86
CA ASN A 444 10.10 -26.02 -41.80
C ASN A 444 9.78 -24.54 -41.56
N ILE A 445 8.94 -23.87 -42.36
CA ILE A 445 8.79 -22.41 -42.26
C ILE A 445 8.17 -21.97 -40.91
N TYR A 446 7.17 -22.69 -40.40
CA TYR A 446 6.53 -22.37 -39.12
C TYR A 446 7.43 -22.61 -37.91
N ASP A 447 8.24 -23.67 -37.92
CA ASP A 447 9.23 -23.95 -36.88
C ASP A 447 10.36 -22.92 -36.88
N ASP A 448 10.72 -22.39 -38.05
CA ASP A 448 11.75 -21.39 -38.20
C ASP A 448 11.28 -19.97 -37.84
N ILE A 449 10.01 -19.64 -38.12
CA ILE A 449 9.33 -18.45 -37.58
C ILE A 449 9.21 -18.56 -36.05
N PHE A 450 8.85 -19.72 -35.52
CA PHE A 450 8.79 -19.98 -34.07
C PHE A 450 10.18 -19.83 -33.42
N LYS A 451 11.26 -20.29 -34.06
CA LYS A 451 12.64 -20.03 -33.64
C LYS A 451 13.01 -18.55 -33.72
N CYS A 452 12.51 -17.82 -34.72
CA CYS A 452 12.79 -16.39 -34.86
C CYS A 452 12.13 -15.58 -33.75
N VAL A 453 10.82 -15.77 -33.54
CA VAL A 453 10.02 -15.08 -32.52
C VAL A 453 10.43 -15.50 -31.09
N SER A 454 10.83 -16.77 -30.88
CA SER A 454 11.42 -17.19 -29.60
C SER A 454 12.83 -16.64 -29.36
N LYS A 455 13.61 -16.37 -30.42
CA LYS A 455 14.93 -15.71 -30.35
C LYS A 455 14.86 -14.19 -30.29
N VAL A 456 13.75 -13.57 -30.67
CA VAL A 456 13.42 -12.15 -30.42
C VAL A 456 13.44 -11.84 -28.91
N LYS A 457 13.38 -12.86 -28.04
CA LYS A 457 13.63 -12.75 -26.59
C LYS A 457 15.05 -12.28 -26.21
N PHE A 458 16.03 -12.33 -27.12
CA PHE A 458 17.42 -11.97 -26.85
C PHE A 458 18.02 -11.12 -27.97
N ALA A 459 18.66 -9.99 -27.64
CA ALA A 459 19.27 -9.09 -28.63
C ALA A 459 20.33 -9.75 -29.54
N PHE A 460 20.92 -10.89 -29.13
CA PHE A 460 21.79 -11.71 -30.01
C PHE A 460 21.03 -12.50 -31.09
N GLY A 461 19.75 -12.80 -30.87
CA GLY A 461 18.89 -13.52 -31.80
C GLY A 461 18.43 -12.69 -33.00
N TYR A 462 18.35 -11.36 -32.84
CA TYR A 462 17.97 -10.42 -33.90
C TYR A 462 18.99 -10.41 -35.06
N ARG A 463 20.28 -10.36 -34.72
CA ARG A 463 21.40 -10.34 -35.68
C ARG A 463 21.47 -11.61 -36.53
N LEU A 464 21.10 -12.76 -35.95
CA LEU A 464 21.15 -14.06 -36.64
C LEU A 464 19.84 -14.39 -37.38
N CYS A 465 18.68 -13.95 -36.89
CA CYS A 465 17.42 -14.33 -37.53
C CYS A 465 17.11 -13.51 -38.79
N MET A 466 17.34 -12.20 -38.76
CA MET A 466 16.93 -11.31 -39.86
C MET A 466 17.75 -11.47 -41.14
N ASP A 467 18.99 -11.92 -41.02
CA ASP A 467 19.87 -12.21 -42.17
C ASP A 467 19.69 -13.64 -42.69
N SER A 468 19.17 -14.55 -41.86
CA SER A 468 18.87 -15.93 -42.29
C SER A 468 17.64 -16.03 -43.19
N TYR A 469 16.78 -14.99 -43.20
CA TYR A 469 15.54 -14.95 -43.99
C TYR A 469 15.45 -13.63 -44.79
N PRO A 470 16.18 -13.52 -45.91
CA PRO A 470 16.16 -12.31 -46.75
C PRO A 470 14.79 -12.04 -47.37
N HIS A 471 13.90 -13.03 -47.38
CA HIS A 471 12.54 -12.94 -47.92
C HIS A 471 11.45 -12.60 -46.87
N MET A 472 11.84 -12.11 -45.69
CA MET A 472 10.91 -11.74 -44.60
C MET A 472 10.84 -10.23 -44.39
N LYS A 473 9.61 -9.70 -44.34
CA LYS A 473 9.32 -8.34 -43.89
C LYS A 473 8.82 -8.35 -42.45
N MET A 474 9.17 -7.32 -41.70
CA MET A 474 8.71 -7.16 -40.33
C MET A 474 8.46 -5.70 -39.98
N ASP A 475 7.30 -5.43 -39.41
CA ASP A 475 6.99 -4.18 -38.73
C ASP A 475 6.83 -4.45 -37.24
N LEU A 476 7.55 -3.68 -36.42
CA LEU A 476 7.38 -3.64 -34.98
C LEU A 476 6.80 -2.28 -34.61
N MET A 477 5.68 -2.28 -33.89
CA MET A 477 4.95 -1.07 -33.55
C MET A 477 4.65 -1.02 -32.06
N MET A 478 4.70 0.16 -31.44
CA MET A 478 4.30 0.34 -30.04
C MET A 478 3.36 1.52 -29.85
N ARG A 479 2.58 1.50 -28.77
CA ARG A 479 1.81 2.67 -28.31
C ARG A 479 1.55 2.62 -26.80
N PRO A 480 1.23 3.74 -26.15
CA PRO A 480 0.78 3.74 -24.77
C PRO A 480 -0.44 2.85 -24.54
N LYS A 481 -0.48 2.08 -23.44
CA LYS A 481 -1.66 1.29 -23.05
C LYS A 481 -2.76 2.23 -22.60
N ILE A 482 -3.95 2.12 -23.21
CA ILE A 482 -5.15 2.86 -22.78
C ILE A 482 -5.70 2.17 -21.52
N LEU A 483 -5.53 2.78 -20.36
CA LEU A 483 -6.10 2.29 -19.10
C LEU A 483 -7.60 2.59 -19.07
N THR A 484 -8.44 1.57 -18.94
CA THR A 484 -9.90 1.74 -18.78
C THR A 484 -10.25 1.92 -17.31
N GLN A 485 -11.35 2.65 -17.02
CA GLN A 485 -11.74 3.15 -15.69
C GLN A 485 -11.94 2.09 -14.58
N ASN A 486 -11.77 0.79 -14.86
CA ASN A 486 -11.98 -0.29 -13.90
C ASN A 486 -10.69 -0.87 -13.29
N GLU A 487 -9.50 -0.37 -13.64
CA GLU A 487 -8.21 -0.86 -13.12
C GLU A 487 -7.56 0.03 -12.03
N ASN A 488 -8.29 1.00 -11.44
CA ASN A 488 -7.78 1.86 -10.36
C ASN A 488 -8.43 1.61 -9.00
#